data_AF-A0A7X7LQQ4-F1
#
_entry.id   AF-A0A7X7LQQ4-F1
#
_cell.length_a   1.000
_cell.length_b   1.000
_cell.length_c   1.000
_cell.angle_alpha   90.00
_cell.angle_beta   90.00
_cell.angle_gamma   90.00
#
_symmetry.space_group_name_H-M   'P 1'
#
loop_
_entity.id
_entity.type
_entity.pdbx_description
1 polymer ?
#
loop_
_entity_poly.entity_id
_entity_poly.type
_entity_poly.pdbx_seq_one_letter_code
_entity_poly.pdbx_strand_id
1 'polypeptide(L)'
;MNEALKAVKKGLVWLKKETPIKIRHRKTKVAEILELTLPQNKEKSALRFTFHYYPQQENLSCFYEFIRESKKGTLQEKYSFMNALSGDPLPGISEEDQKKLLQAFDFELVDQKIKSKKEIMIQAECFLQVIQNNLSSLRQSANAMQKAV
;
A
#
# COMPACT_ATOMS: atom_id res chain seq x y z
N MET A 1 -9.07 -6.25 -14.48
CA MET A 1 -7.87 -6.00 -13.67
C MET A 1 -6.71 -5.82 -14.60
N ASN A 2 -6.15 -4.60 -14.59
CA ASN A 2 -4.89 -4.25 -15.22
C ASN A 2 -3.77 -5.21 -14.77
N GLU A 3 -2.77 -5.42 -15.62
CA GLU A 3 -1.67 -6.36 -15.38
C GLU A 3 -0.87 -6.04 -14.12
N ALA A 4 -0.62 -4.76 -13.81
CA ALA A 4 0.07 -4.38 -12.58
C ALA A 4 -0.72 -4.81 -11.33
N LEU A 5 -2.03 -4.58 -11.30
CA LEU A 5 -2.88 -5.03 -10.18
C LEU A 5 -2.99 -6.55 -10.12
N LYS A 6 -2.98 -7.25 -11.25
CA LYS A 6 -2.89 -8.73 -11.29
C LYS A 6 -1.56 -9.20 -10.69
N ALA A 7 -0.45 -8.54 -11.05
CA ALA A 7 0.88 -8.84 -10.53
C ALA A 7 0.95 -8.60 -9.03
N VAL A 8 0.46 -7.46 -8.53
CA VAL A 8 0.34 -7.18 -7.09
C VAL A 8 -0.48 -8.27 -6.40
N LYS A 9 -1.66 -8.60 -6.93
CA LYS A 9 -2.51 -9.65 -6.33
C LYS A 9 -1.76 -10.98 -6.24
N LYS A 10 -1.07 -11.41 -7.31
CA LYS A 10 -0.27 -12.64 -7.37
C LYS A 10 0.90 -12.59 -6.38
N GLY A 11 1.66 -11.49 -6.39
CA GLY A 11 2.82 -11.25 -5.53
C GLY A 11 2.49 -11.20 -4.04
N LEU A 12 1.23 -10.97 -3.68
CA LEU A 12 0.75 -10.99 -2.29
C LEU A 12 -0.01 -12.27 -1.92
N VAL A 13 -0.15 -13.25 -2.83
CA VAL A 13 -0.83 -14.53 -2.53
C VAL A 13 -0.14 -15.29 -1.40
N TRP A 14 1.19 -15.18 -1.27
CA TRP A 14 1.93 -15.85 -0.20
C TRP A 14 1.44 -15.44 1.20
N LEU A 15 0.92 -14.23 1.37
CA LEU A 15 0.34 -13.77 2.65
C LEU A 15 -0.82 -14.64 3.11
N LYS A 16 -1.56 -15.29 2.20
CA LYS A 16 -2.64 -16.23 2.54
C LYS A 16 -2.14 -17.43 3.34
N LYS A 17 -0.87 -17.80 3.18
CA LYS A 17 -0.27 -18.91 3.90
C LYS A 17 0.00 -18.54 5.37
N GLU A 18 0.18 -17.26 5.67
CA GLU A 18 0.43 -16.78 7.04
C GLU A 18 -0.84 -16.32 7.76
N THR A 19 -1.79 -15.73 7.05
CA THR A 19 -3.00 -15.15 7.63
C THR A 19 -4.14 -15.09 6.61
N PRO A 20 -5.41 -15.30 7.04
CA PRO A 20 -6.56 -15.11 6.16
C PRO A 20 -6.65 -13.67 5.66
N ILE A 21 -6.31 -13.41 4.40
CA ILE A 21 -6.44 -12.07 3.80
C ILE A 21 -7.79 -11.91 3.10
N LYS A 22 -8.44 -10.76 3.30
CA LYS A 22 -9.60 -10.35 2.52
C LYS A 22 -9.13 -9.51 1.34
N ILE A 23 -9.50 -9.90 0.13
CA ILE A 23 -9.16 -9.17 -1.09
C ILE A 23 -10.44 -8.59 -1.68
N ARG A 24 -10.47 -7.28 -1.90
CA ARG A 24 -11.55 -6.61 -2.60
C ARG A 24 -11.00 -5.91 -3.84
N HIS A 25 -11.75 -6.01 -4.93
CA HIS A 25 -11.44 -5.34 -6.18
C HIS A 25 -12.63 -4.48 -6.58
N ARG A 26 -12.38 -3.24 -6.98
CA ARG A 26 -13.41 -2.30 -7.44
C ARG A 26 -12.88 -1.44 -8.58
N LYS A 27 -13.78 -0.97 -9.43
CA LYS A 27 -13.48 -0.03 -10.51
C LYS A 27 -14.30 1.23 -10.31
N THR A 28 -13.69 2.39 -10.54
CA THR A 28 -14.37 3.69 -10.59
C THR A 28 -14.18 4.29 -11.99
N LYS A 29 -14.74 5.48 -12.22
CA LYS A 29 -14.53 6.22 -13.48
C LYS A 29 -13.06 6.60 -13.72
N VAL A 30 -12.27 6.73 -12.65
CA VAL A 30 -10.90 7.28 -12.71
C VAL A 30 -9.81 6.29 -12.31
N ALA A 31 -10.16 5.19 -11.64
CA ALA A 31 -9.18 4.23 -11.13
C ALA A 31 -9.71 2.80 -11.08
N GLU A 32 -8.79 1.84 -11.21
CA GLU A 32 -9.00 0.46 -10.79
C GLU A 32 -8.30 0.24 -9.45
N ILE A 33 -9.00 -0.39 -8.49
CA ILE A 33 -8.59 -0.41 -7.09
C ILE A 33 -8.54 -1.85 -6.58
N LEU A 34 -7.43 -2.22 -5.95
CA LEU A 34 -7.25 -3.50 -5.27
C LEU A 34 -6.95 -3.24 -3.78
N GLU A 35 -7.79 -3.77 -2.90
CA GLU A 35 -7.65 -3.68 -1.46
C GLU A 35 -7.30 -5.06 -0.90
N LEU A 36 -6.27 -5.13 -0.07
CA LEU A 36 -5.89 -6.33 0.67
C LEU A 36 -5.93 -6.01 2.16
N THR A 37 -6.83 -6.65 2.90
CA THR A 37 -6.97 -6.47 4.35
C THR A 37 -6.44 -7.71 5.06
N LEU A 38 -5.43 -7.52 5.90
CA LEU A 38 -4.79 -8.51 6.74
C LEU A 38 -5.27 -8.32 8.19
N PRO A 39 -6.17 -9.17 8.69
CA PRO A 39 -6.54 -9.16 10.11
C PRO A 39 -5.32 -9.37 11.00
N GLN A 40 -5.27 -8.69 12.14
CA GLN A 40 -4.29 -8.93 13.19
C GLN A 40 -4.97 -9.74 14.29
N ASN A 41 -4.36 -10.86 14.69
CA ASN A 41 -4.96 -11.97 15.45
C ASN A 41 -5.59 -11.65 16.81
N LYS A 42 -5.50 -10.42 17.33
CA LYS A 42 -5.82 -10.14 18.75
C LYS A 42 -6.93 -9.12 19.02
N GLU A 43 -7.24 -8.15 18.15
CA GLU A 43 -8.09 -7.01 18.58
C GLU A 43 -8.98 -6.36 17.49
N LYS A 44 -9.73 -7.13 16.68
CA LYS A 44 -10.52 -6.59 15.55
C LYS A 44 -9.74 -5.51 14.76
N SER A 45 -8.43 -5.72 14.65
CA SER A 45 -7.52 -4.81 14.01
C SER A 45 -7.08 -5.41 12.68
N ALA A 46 -6.71 -4.54 11.76
CA ALA A 46 -6.27 -4.95 10.44
C ALA A 46 -5.22 -3.99 9.88
N LEU A 47 -4.30 -4.56 9.11
CA LEU A 47 -3.45 -3.83 8.20
C LEU A 47 -4.07 -3.91 6.81
N ARG A 48 -4.43 -2.78 6.22
CA ARG A 48 -4.97 -2.76 4.84
C ARG A 48 -3.97 -2.11 3.90
N PHE A 49 -3.71 -2.77 2.77
CA PHE A 49 -3.03 -2.17 1.63
C PHE A 49 -4.05 -1.85 0.55
N THR A 50 -3.98 -0.65 -0.01
CA THR A 50 -4.87 -0.19 -1.09
C THR A 50 -4.04 0.29 -2.27
N PHE A 51 -4.18 -0.41 -3.39
CA PHE A 51 -3.50 -0.10 -4.65
C PHE A 51 -4.49 0.58 -5.61
N HIS A 52 -4.12 1.74 -6.12
CA HIS A 52 -4.87 2.48 -7.11
C HIS A 52 -4.08 2.52 -8.41
N TYR A 53 -4.62 1.88 -9.45
CA TYR A 53 -4.17 2.07 -10.81
C TYR A 53 -4.98 3.19 -11.47
N TYR A 54 -4.30 4.23 -11.93
CA TYR A 54 -4.88 5.35 -12.67
C TYR A 54 -4.59 5.20 -14.17
N PRO A 55 -5.56 4.75 -15.01
CA PRO A 55 -5.29 4.40 -16.40
C PRO A 55 -4.79 5.58 -17.25
N GLN A 56 -5.27 6.79 -16.99
CA GLN A 56 -4.88 7.98 -17.77
C GLN A 56 -3.45 8.47 -17.46
N GLN A 57 -2.96 8.18 -16.26
CA GLN A 57 -1.64 8.61 -15.76
C GLN A 57 -0.60 7.48 -15.86
N GLU A 58 -1.06 6.27 -16.23
CA GLU A 58 -0.27 5.03 -16.22
C GLU A 58 0.45 4.81 -14.88
N ASN A 59 -0.23 5.17 -13.79
CA ASN A 59 0.38 5.27 -12.47
C ASN A 59 -0.16 4.24 -11.46
N LEU A 60 0.79 3.61 -10.77
CA LEU A 60 0.74 2.81 -9.55
C LEU A 60 0.72 3.64 -8.25
N SER A 61 -0.39 3.77 -7.52
CA SER A 61 -0.32 4.32 -6.14
C SER A 61 -0.63 3.26 -5.09
N CYS A 62 0.07 3.31 -3.96
CA CYS A 62 -0.13 2.41 -2.83
C CYS A 62 -0.32 3.19 -1.52
N PHE A 63 -1.32 2.80 -0.75
CA PHE A 63 -1.61 3.28 0.59
C PHE A 63 -1.62 2.10 1.54
N TYR A 64 -1.24 2.33 2.80
CA TYR A 64 -1.50 1.40 3.88
C TYR A 64 -2.23 2.07 5.03
N GLU A 65 -3.07 1.29 5.71
CA GLU A 65 -3.94 1.75 6.78
C GLU A 65 -3.81 0.80 7.98
N PHE A 66 -3.62 1.38 9.17
CA PHE A 66 -3.79 0.67 10.43
C PHE A 66 -5.22 0.91 10.91
N ILE A 67 -6.00 -0.16 11.02
CA ILE A 67 -7.43 -0.11 11.35
C ILE A 67 -7.64 -0.85 12.66
N ARG A 68 -8.41 -0.24 13.57
CA ARG A 68 -8.86 -0.87 14.82
C ARG A 68 -10.34 -0.61 15.03
N GLU A 69 -11.13 -1.68 15.12
CA GLU A 69 -12.53 -1.55 15.52
C GLU A 69 -12.65 -1.61 17.05
N SER A 70 -13.34 -0.62 17.62
CA SER A 70 -13.66 -0.57 19.04
C SER A 70 -15.18 -0.42 19.24
N LYS A 71 -15.65 -0.61 20.48
CA LYS A 71 -17.05 -0.33 20.83
C LYS A 71 -17.48 1.13 20.58
N LYS A 72 -16.51 2.06 20.57
CA LYS A 72 -16.74 3.51 20.41
C LYS A 72 -16.62 3.99 18.96
N GLY A 73 -16.21 3.11 18.03
CA GLY A 73 -15.98 3.46 16.63
C GLY A 73 -14.73 2.81 16.05
N THR A 74 -14.40 3.19 14.81
CA THR A 74 -13.21 2.71 14.10
C THR A 74 -12.12 3.77 14.18
N LEU A 75 -10.95 3.40 14.73
CA LEU A 75 -9.74 4.21 14.61
C LEU A 75 -9.01 3.78 13.34
N GLN A 76 -8.60 4.75 12.52
CA GLN A 76 -7.90 4.51 11.27
C GLN A 76 -6.80 5.56 11.06
N GLU A 77 -5.57 5.09 10.88
CA GLU A 77 -4.44 5.90 10.43
C GLU A 77 -4.01 5.44 9.04
N LYS A 78 -3.81 6.39 8.13
CA LYS A 78 -3.56 6.13 6.71
C LYS A 78 -2.28 6.81 6.26
N TYR A 79 -1.46 6.04 5.55
CA TYR A 79 -0.19 6.49 4.99
C TYR A 79 -0.15 6.19 3.50
N SER A 80 0.41 7.12 2.74
CA SER A 80 0.65 6.96 1.30
C SER A 80 2.13 6.67 1.06
N PHE A 81 2.46 5.73 0.20
CA PHE A 81 3.86 5.54 -0.22
C PHE A 81 4.43 6.79 -0.90
N MET A 82 3.58 7.65 -1.46
CA MET A 82 3.98 8.97 -1.99
C MET A 82 4.55 9.90 -0.93
N ASN A 83 4.24 9.71 0.36
CA ASN A 83 4.80 10.53 1.43
C ASN A 83 6.32 10.35 1.59
N ALA A 84 6.89 9.28 0.99
CA ALA A 84 8.34 9.17 0.86
C ALA A 84 8.93 10.40 0.14
N LEU A 85 8.20 11.00 -0.82
CA LEU A 85 8.62 12.19 -1.58
C LEU A 85 8.72 13.45 -0.70
N SER A 86 7.87 13.58 0.32
CA SER A 86 7.89 14.71 1.25
C SER A 86 8.89 14.51 2.40
N GLY A 87 9.50 13.32 2.51
CA GLY A 87 10.37 12.96 3.63
C GLY A 87 9.61 12.71 4.94
N ASP A 88 8.27 12.61 4.88
CA ASP A 88 7.48 12.27 6.04
C ASP A 88 7.74 10.81 6.44
N PRO A 89 7.91 10.51 7.74
CA PRO A 89 8.17 9.16 8.18
C PRO A 89 6.99 8.26 7.83
N LEU A 90 7.28 7.10 7.23
CA LEU A 90 6.33 6.02 6.99
C LEU A 90 6.46 4.98 8.11
N PRO A 91 5.53 4.93 9.09
CA PRO A 91 5.64 4.01 10.22
C PRO A 91 5.73 2.55 9.75
N GLY A 92 6.74 1.86 10.24
CA GLY A 92 6.98 0.47 9.91
C GLY A 92 7.63 0.24 8.55
N ILE A 93 8.07 1.30 7.82
CA ILE A 93 8.88 1.20 6.61
C ILE A 93 10.30 1.73 6.89
N SER A 94 11.32 0.93 6.59
CA SER A 94 12.73 1.30 6.76
C SER A 94 13.13 2.51 5.90
N GLU A 95 14.11 3.30 6.35
CA GLU A 95 14.64 4.42 5.55
C GLU A 95 15.21 3.97 4.20
N GLU A 96 15.82 2.78 4.14
CA GLU A 96 16.33 2.19 2.90
C GLU A 96 15.20 1.96 1.89
N ASP A 97 14.09 1.38 2.34
CA ASP A 97 12.95 1.11 1.46
C ASP A 97 12.15 2.40 1.14
N GLN A 98 12.16 3.41 2.02
CA GLN A 98 11.66 4.75 1.67
C GLN A 98 12.48 5.39 0.54
N LYS A 99 13.81 5.22 0.53
CA LYS A 99 14.66 5.65 -0.59
C LYS A 99 14.38 4.87 -1.88
N LYS A 100 14.02 3.59 -1.81
CA LYS A 100 13.58 2.82 -2.99
C LYS A 100 12.25 3.33 -3.54
N LEU A 101 11.31 3.68 -2.67
CA LEU A 101 10.04 4.30 -3.08
C LEU A 101 10.28 5.60 -3.84
N LEU A 102 11.18 6.47 -3.36
CA LEU A 102 11.57 7.70 -4.07
C LEU A 102 12.01 7.43 -5.52
N GLN A 103 12.82 6.38 -5.74
CA GLN A 103 13.31 6.03 -7.07
C GLN A 103 12.23 5.43 -7.98
N ALA A 104 11.19 4.83 -7.40
CA ALA A 104 10.04 4.30 -8.13
C ALA A 104 9.03 5.40 -8.50
N PHE A 105 9.00 6.50 -7.77
CA PHE A 105 8.12 7.64 -7.97
C PHE A 105 8.80 8.78 -8.76
N ASP A 106 9.07 8.52 -10.05
CA ASP A 106 9.56 9.54 -10.99
C ASP A 106 8.43 9.93 -11.95
N PHE A 107 8.14 11.23 -12.04
CA PHE A 107 7.05 11.79 -12.83
C PHE A 107 7.58 12.83 -13.82
N GLU A 108 6.92 12.93 -14.96
CA GLU A 108 7.16 13.95 -15.97
C GLU A 108 5.87 14.61 -16.44
N LEU A 109 6.00 15.82 -16.97
CA LEU A 109 4.92 16.53 -17.63
C LEU A 109 5.03 16.29 -19.14
N VAL A 110 4.07 15.56 -19.70
CA VAL A 110 3.97 15.26 -21.14
C VAL A 110 2.60 15.72 -21.61
N ASP A 111 2.54 16.62 -22.59
CA ASP A 111 1.30 17.18 -23.13
C ASP A 111 0.36 17.76 -22.04
N GLN A 112 0.92 18.51 -21.09
CA GLN A 112 0.20 19.06 -19.91
C GLN A 112 -0.42 17.99 -18.99
N LYS A 113 -0.03 16.72 -19.13
CA LYS A 113 -0.45 15.62 -18.27
C LYS A 113 0.72 15.10 -17.47
N ILE A 114 0.50 14.84 -16.18
CA ILE A 114 1.48 14.18 -15.31
C ILE A 114 1.46 12.68 -15.66
N LYS A 115 2.60 12.16 -16.12
CA LYS A 115 2.83 10.73 -16.38
C LYS A 115 3.97 10.23 -15.51
N SER A 116 3.97 8.95 -15.19
CA SER A 116 5.16 8.34 -14.58
C SER A 116 6.22 8.06 -15.64
N LYS A 117 7.49 8.34 -15.32
CA LYS A 117 8.64 7.91 -16.12
C LYS A 117 8.96 6.44 -15.95
N LYS A 118 8.48 5.82 -14.87
CA LYS A 118 8.73 4.42 -14.57
C LYS A 118 7.57 3.59 -15.07
N GLU A 119 7.89 2.48 -15.72
CA GLU A 119 6.89 1.51 -16.11
C GLU A 119 6.08 1.05 -14.89
N ILE A 120 4.77 0.91 -15.07
CA ILE A 120 3.86 0.55 -13.99
C ILE A 120 4.22 -0.78 -13.31
N MET A 121 4.82 -1.71 -14.05
CA MET A 121 5.27 -2.99 -13.52
C MET A 121 6.43 -2.83 -12.54
N ILE A 122 7.36 -1.91 -12.82
CA ILE A 122 8.47 -1.57 -11.91
C ILE A 122 7.91 -0.98 -10.60
N GLN A 123 6.89 -0.12 -10.70
CA GLN A 123 6.22 0.43 -9.51
C GLN A 123 5.55 -0.68 -8.67
N ALA A 124 4.86 -1.61 -9.33
CA ALA A 124 4.23 -2.76 -8.66
C ALA A 124 5.26 -3.65 -7.96
N GLU A 125 6.38 -3.96 -8.61
CA GLU A 125 7.48 -4.76 -8.05
C GLU A 125 8.11 -4.05 -6.84
N CYS A 126 8.35 -2.74 -6.94
CA CYS A 126 8.85 -1.94 -5.84
C CYS A 126 7.91 -2.03 -4.62
N PHE A 127 6.60 -1.83 -4.81
CA PHE A 127 5.66 -1.89 -3.69
C PHE A 127 5.59 -3.27 -3.06
N LEU A 128 5.64 -4.33 -3.87
CA LEU A 128 5.69 -5.71 -3.37
C LEU A 128 6.92 -5.95 -2.50
N GLN A 129 8.09 -5.52 -2.97
CA GLN A 129 9.35 -5.68 -2.24
C GLN A 129 9.34 -4.90 -0.92
N VAL A 130 8.88 -3.64 -0.95
CA VAL A 130 8.75 -2.80 0.25
C VAL A 130 7.82 -3.46 1.26
N ILE A 131 6.65 -3.95 0.83
CA ILE A 131 5.70 -4.63 1.72
C ILE A 131 6.31 -5.92 2.29
N GLN A 132 6.98 -6.71 1.46
CA GLN A 132 7.59 -7.98 1.88
C GLN A 132 8.70 -7.77 2.92
N ASN A 133 9.61 -6.82 2.67
CA ASN A 133 10.72 -6.52 3.57
C ASN A 133 10.24 -5.96 4.92
N ASN A 134 9.14 -5.19 4.90
CA ASN A 134 8.71 -4.42 6.06
C ASN A 134 7.49 -5.01 6.77
N LEU A 135 6.93 -6.14 6.32
CA LEU A 135 5.68 -6.70 6.86
C LEU A 135 5.71 -6.90 8.38
N SER A 136 6.83 -7.41 8.91
CA SER A 136 7.00 -7.60 10.35
C SER A 136 6.96 -6.26 11.10
N SER A 137 7.69 -5.25 10.60
CA SER A 137 7.73 -3.92 11.19
C SER A 137 6.37 -3.21 11.09
N LEU A 138 5.68 -3.30 9.95
CA LEU A 138 4.31 -2.81 9.78
C LEU A 138 3.33 -3.44 10.78
N ARG A 139 3.43 -4.76 11.01
CA ARG A 139 2.62 -5.44 12.04
C ARG A 139 2.97 -4.93 13.44
N GLN A 140 4.24 -4.70 13.73
CA GLN A 140 4.68 -4.14 15.02
C GLN A 140 4.17 -2.71 15.22
N SER A 141 4.29 -1.84 14.23
CA SER A 141 3.77 -0.47 14.26
C SER A 141 2.26 -0.45 14.45
N ALA A 142 1.53 -1.32 13.73
CA ALA A 142 0.09 -1.50 13.91
C ALA A 142 -0.26 -1.90 15.35
N ASN A 143 0.56 -2.72 16.00
CA ASN A 143 0.38 -3.14 17.39
C ASN A 143 0.83 -2.09 18.41
N ALA A 144 1.84 -1.28 18.09
CA ALA A 144 2.30 -0.18 18.95
C ALA A 144 1.26 0.94 19.02
N MET A 145 0.66 1.29 17.88
CA MET A 145 -0.48 2.23 17.83
C MET A 145 -1.69 1.74 18.63
N GLN A 146 -1.86 0.42 18.80
CA GLN A 146 -2.92 -0.13 19.66
C GLN A 146 -2.71 0.16 21.15
N LYS A 147 -1.46 0.36 21.60
CA LYS A 147 -1.10 0.59 23.01
C LYS A 147 -1.03 2.07 23.41
N ALA A 148 -0.92 2.97 22.44
CA ALA A 148 -0.78 4.41 22.68
C ALA A 148 -2.13 5.13 22.90
N VAL A 149 -3.25 4.38 22.93
CA VAL A 149 -4.63 4.88 23.09
C VAL A 149 -5.25 4.33 24.37
#